data_AF-A0A962EQE0-F1
#
_entry.id   AF-A0A962EQE0-F1
#
_cell.length_a   1.000
_cell.length_b   1.000
_cell.length_c   1.000
_cell.angle_alpha   90.00
_cell.angle_beta   90.00
_cell.angle_gamma   90.00
#
_symmetry.space_group_name_H-M   'P 1'
#
loop_
_entity.id
_entity.type
_entity.pdbx_description
1 polymer ?
#
loop_
_entity_poly.entity_id
_entity_poly.type
_entity_poly.pdbx_seq_one_letter_code
_entity_poly.pdbx_strand_id
1 'polypeptide(L)'
;MRHVAVWLKTMLVVLAIVLPTGARAHEIVPAIVDIGFADNGVVSISIRANAEALVAQIGPQHSNTNDSPNAADYDRLRGLEPAAFAATFAEFAPALAAGISLGADGQAAPVHFEGIDVPEVGDTSLARESTIHLSAQLPTGAQSIVWSWDSQFGASIIRVMDGGDEAVYSEYVLDGMTSKPVNVSGPQPRGFLETVGDYMAIGFTHIVPKGVDHILFVVGIFLASTRLKPLLIQVSSFTVAHTVSLALGALGLVVVDPRIVEPLIALSIAYVCIENIWFGHLTVWRP
;
A
#
# COMPACT_ATOMS: atom_id res chain seq x y z
N MET A 1 41.28 -3.31 -26.90
CA MET A 1 40.15 -4.07 -26.31
C MET A 1 39.70 -3.56 -24.94
N ARG A 2 40.60 -3.29 -23.97
CA ARG A 2 40.21 -2.76 -22.63
C ARG A 2 39.53 -1.37 -22.68
N HIS A 3 39.99 -0.47 -23.54
CA HIS A 3 39.39 0.88 -23.66
C HIS A 3 37.97 0.88 -24.26
N VAL A 4 37.67 -0.04 -25.17
CA VAL A 4 36.33 -0.20 -25.77
C VAL A 4 35.35 -0.75 -24.73
N ALA A 5 35.80 -1.70 -23.89
CA ALA A 5 34.98 -2.23 -22.80
C ALA A 5 34.71 -1.21 -21.69
N VAL A 6 35.65 -0.29 -21.42
CA VAL A 6 35.45 0.82 -20.48
C VAL A 6 34.45 1.82 -21.04
N TRP A 7 34.58 2.22 -22.31
CA TRP A 7 33.65 3.12 -22.99
C TRP A 7 32.22 2.56 -23.08
N LEU A 8 32.06 1.27 -23.38
CA LEU A 8 30.75 0.63 -23.43
C LEU A 8 30.06 0.62 -22.05
N LYS A 9 30.84 0.38 -20.97
CA LYS A 9 30.36 0.42 -19.59
C LYS A 9 30.01 1.84 -19.12
N THR A 10 30.77 2.85 -19.52
CA THR A 10 30.46 4.25 -19.20
C THR A 10 29.23 4.74 -19.96
N MET A 11 29.10 4.35 -21.23
CA MET A 11 27.95 4.73 -22.06
C MET A 11 26.65 4.09 -21.57
N LEU A 12 26.68 2.84 -21.08
CA LEU A 12 25.52 2.18 -20.46
C LEU A 12 25.09 2.84 -19.15
N VAL A 13 26.05 3.28 -18.32
CA VAL A 13 25.77 4.00 -17.07
C VAL A 13 25.23 5.41 -17.35
N VAL A 14 25.78 6.13 -18.33
CA VAL A 14 25.27 7.45 -18.73
C VAL A 14 23.90 7.35 -19.39
N LEU A 15 23.63 6.31 -20.20
CA LEU A 15 22.31 6.08 -20.79
C LEU A 15 21.25 5.72 -19.74
N ALA A 16 21.65 5.05 -18.64
CA ALA A 16 20.78 4.78 -17.49
C ALA A 16 20.53 6.00 -16.60
N ILE A 17 21.42 7.00 -16.61
CA ILE A 17 21.31 8.24 -15.81
C ILE A 17 20.58 9.37 -16.56
N VAL A 18 20.57 9.35 -17.91
CA VAL A 18 20.10 10.48 -18.75
C VAL A 18 18.69 10.29 -19.33
N LEU A 19 17.94 9.26 -18.94
CA LEU A 19 16.50 9.19 -19.18
C LEU A 19 15.72 9.39 -17.87
N PRO A 20 15.65 10.62 -17.32
CA PRO A 20 14.52 10.96 -16.48
C PRO A 20 13.34 11.14 -17.42
N THR A 21 12.72 10.05 -17.86
CA THR A 21 11.30 10.17 -18.16
C THR A 21 10.67 10.61 -16.85
N GLY A 22 10.04 11.79 -16.86
CA GLY A 22 9.17 12.21 -15.77
C GLY A 22 7.98 11.27 -15.70
N ALA A 23 8.22 10.02 -15.33
CA ALA A 23 7.19 9.10 -14.90
C ALA A 23 6.80 9.59 -13.52
N ARG A 24 5.77 10.43 -13.47
CA ARG A 24 5.05 10.65 -12.23
C ARG A 24 4.33 9.33 -11.96
N ALA A 25 4.83 8.62 -10.96
CA ALA A 25 4.24 7.38 -10.51
C ALA A 25 3.23 7.70 -9.41
N HIS A 26 2.01 7.21 -9.57
CA HIS A 26 1.00 7.21 -8.51
C HIS A 26 0.78 5.76 -8.08
N GLU A 27 1.31 5.42 -6.91
CA GLU A 27 1.20 4.07 -6.35
C GLU A 27 -0.24 3.81 -5.90
N ILE A 28 -0.76 2.62 -6.22
CA ILE A 28 -2.08 2.19 -5.78
C ILE A 28 -1.96 1.63 -4.36
N VAL A 29 -2.38 2.42 -3.37
CA VAL A 29 -2.42 2.03 -1.97
C VAL A 29 -3.71 1.22 -1.72
N PRO A 30 -3.65 0.12 -0.93
CA PRO A 30 -4.85 -0.63 -0.55
C PRO A 30 -5.84 0.24 0.25
N ALA A 31 -7.12 0.00 0.06
CA ALA A 31 -8.16 0.71 0.81
C ALA A 31 -8.18 0.28 2.28
N ILE A 32 -8.47 1.20 3.18
CA ILE A 32 -8.65 0.90 4.61
C ILE A 32 -10.15 0.84 4.88
N VAL A 33 -10.63 -0.28 5.40
CA VAL A 33 -12.04 -0.54 5.70
C VAL A 33 -12.22 -0.61 7.20
N ASP A 34 -12.75 0.47 7.77
CA ASP A 34 -13.07 0.56 9.19
C ASP A 34 -14.48 0.04 9.44
N ILE A 35 -14.63 -0.93 10.34
CA ILE A 35 -15.89 -1.57 10.67
C ILE A 35 -16.20 -1.30 12.15
N GLY A 36 -17.33 -0.65 12.40
CA GLY A 36 -17.87 -0.40 13.73
C GLY A 36 -19.17 -1.15 13.95
N PHE A 37 -19.39 -1.63 15.17
CA PHE A 37 -20.61 -2.33 15.57
C PHE A 37 -21.43 -1.44 16.50
N ALA A 38 -22.69 -1.18 16.16
CA ALA A 38 -23.63 -0.48 17.05
C ALA A 38 -24.53 -1.47 17.81
N ASP A 39 -24.99 -1.09 19.00
CA ASP A 39 -25.81 -1.93 19.90
C ASP A 39 -27.13 -2.40 19.28
N ASN A 40 -27.60 -1.74 18.23
CA ASN A 40 -28.83 -2.07 17.50
C ASN A 40 -28.62 -3.10 16.37
N GLY A 41 -27.42 -3.67 16.23
CA GLY A 41 -27.06 -4.61 15.18
C GLY A 41 -26.79 -3.97 13.82
N VAL A 42 -26.74 -2.64 13.75
CA VAL A 42 -26.24 -1.91 12.58
C VAL A 42 -24.71 -1.91 12.62
N VAL A 43 -24.11 -2.16 11.47
CA VAL A 43 -22.68 -2.06 11.24
C VAL A 43 -22.41 -0.80 10.44
N SER A 44 -21.55 0.07 10.94
CA SER A 44 -21.00 1.18 10.18
C SER A 44 -19.71 0.75 9.50
N ILE A 45 -19.55 1.11 8.23
CA ILE A 45 -18.39 0.77 7.43
C ILE A 45 -17.87 2.06 6.80
N SER A 46 -16.62 2.41 7.08
CA SER A 46 -15.96 3.57 6.47
C SER A 46 -14.77 3.08 5.65
N ILE A 47 -14.81 3.33 4.34
CA ILE A 47 -13.75 2.93 3.40
C ILE A 47 -12.95 4.17 3.02
N ARG A 48 -11.68 4.21 3.42
CA ARG A 48 -10.72 5.22 2.97
C ARG A 48 -9.96 4.69 1.76
N ALA A 49 -10.12 5.38 0.64
CA ALA A 49 -9.56 4.97 -0.63
C ALA A 49 -9.40 6.16 -1.59
N ASN A 50 -8.68 5.93 -2.68
CA ASN A 50 -8.69 6.80 -3.85
C ASN A 50 -9.99 6.55 -4.65
N ALA A 51 -11.02 7.34 -4.35
CA ALA A 51 -12.35 7.16 -4.93
C ALA A 51 -12.37 7.45 -6.43
N GLU A 52 -11.54 8.37 -6.93
CA GLU A 52 -11.40 8.67 -8.35
C GLU A 52 -10.89 7.46 -9.12
N ALA A 53 -9.93 6.73 -8.56
CA ALA A 53 -9.41 5.50 -9.18
C ALA A 53 -10.48 4.40 -9.23
N LEU A 54 -11.31 4.28 -8.18
CA LEU A 54 -12.45 3.34 -8.17
C LEU A 54 -13.46 3.67 -9.26
N VAL A 55 -13.87 4.95 -9.38
CA VAL A 55 -14.82 5.40 -10.41
C VAL A 55 -14.24 5.25 -11.82
N ALA A 56 -12.95 5.54 -11.99
CA ALA A 56 -12.24 5.34 -13.26
C ALA A 56 -11.91 3.86 -13.55
N GLN A 57 -12.29 2.93 -12.66
CA GLN A 57 -12.02 1.49 -12.78
C GLN A 57 -10.53 1.16 -12.95
N ILE A 58 -9.68 1.91 -12.26
CA ILE A 58 -8.25 1.66 -12.20
C ILE A 58 -7.99 0.69 -11.04
N GLY A 59 -7.92 -0.59 -11.38
CA GLY A 59 -7.70 -1.67 -10.43
C GLY A 59 -6.23 -2.00 -10.16
N PRO A 60 -5.96 -3.02 -9.33
CA PRO A 60 -4.62 -3.39 -8.83
C PRO A 60 -3.68 -3.94 -9.92
N GLN A 61 -4.18 -4.22 -11.12
CA GLN A 61 -3.37 -4.68 -12.25
C GLN A 61 -2.37 -3.62 -12.75
N HIS A 62 -2.56 -2.36 -12.35
CA HIS A 62 -1.65 -1.26 -12.66
C HIS A 62 -0.85 -0.89 -11.41
N SER A 63 0.47 -0.94 -11.48
CA SER A 63 1.32 -0.37 -10.41
C SER A 63 1.28 1.16 -10.40
N ASN A 64 0.89 1.77 -11.52
CA ASN A 64 0.79 3.20 -11.72
C ASN A 64 -0.54 3.54 -12.41
N THR A 65 -1.30 4.49 -11.87
CA THR A 65 -2.59 4.89 -12.48
C THR A 65 -2.44 5.39 -13.92
N ASN A 66 -1.26 5.93 -14.28
CA ASN A 66 -0.95 6.40 -15.64
C ASN A 66 -0.79 5.28 -16.67
N ASP A 67 -0.62 4.03 -16.23
CA ASP A 67 -0.54 2.87 -17.12
C ASP A 67 -1.93 2.36 -17.54
N SER A 68 -3.00 2.92 -16.96
CA SER A 68 -4.37 2.55 -17.26
C SER A 68 -4.87 3.21 -18.55
N PRO A 69 -5.66 2.49 -19.39
CA PRO A 69 -6.40 3.13 -20.48
C PRO A 69 -7.36 4.23 -20.00
N ASN A 70 -7.75 4.21 -18.72
CA ASN A 70 -8.69 5.17 -18.12
C ASN A 70 -7.98 6.32 -17.40
N ALA A 71 -6.66 6.49 -17.57
CA ALA A 71 -5.88 7.54 -16.90
C ALA A 71 -6.45 8.96 -17.17
N ALA A 72 -6.93 9.22 -18.38
CA ALA A 72 -7.54 10.51 -18.73
C ALA A 72 -8.84 10.80 -17.96
N ASP A 73 -9.66 9.76 -17.72
CA ASP A 73 -10.87 9.90 -16.91
C ASP A 73 -10.52 10.10 -15.44
N TYR A 74 -9.52 9.39 -14.94
CA TYR A 74 -9.00 9.58 -13.58
C TYR A 74 -8.48 11.01 -13.37
N ASP A 75 -7.68 11.55 -14.29
CA ASP A 75 -7.16 12.93 -14.21
C ASP A 75 -8.30 13.96 -14.25
N ARG A 76 -9.34 13.72 -15.05
CA ARG A 76 -10.54 14.58 -15.08
C ARG A 76 -11.26 14.56 -13.73
N LEU A 77 -11.45 13.39 -13.12
CA LEU A 77 -12.14 13.24 -11.84
C LEU A 77 -11.42 13.95 -10.69
N ARG A 78 -10.08 13.94 -10.69
CA ARG A 78 -9.26 14.63 -9.67
C ARG A 78 -9.40 16.15 -9.69
N GLY A 79 -9.76 16.71 -10.85
CA GLY A 79 -10.02 18.14 -11.01
C GLY A 79 -11.42 18.56 -10.57
N LEU A 80 -12.29 17.62 -10.17
CA LEU A 80 -13.65 17.94 -9.74
C LEU A 80 -13.69 18.43 -8.30
N GLU A 81 -14.40 19.54 -8.12
CA GLU A 81 -14.80 20.05 -6.82
C GLU A 81 -15.55 18.99 -6.00
N PRO A 82 -15.43 18.99 -4.65
CA PRO A 82 -15.97 17.94 -3.79
C PRO A 82 -17.42 17.58 -4.07
N ALA A 83 -18.29 18.58 -4.21
CA ALA A 83 -19.73 18.36 -4.46
C ALA A 83 -20.00 17.72 -5.83
N ALA A 84 -19.24 18.12 -6.86
CA ALA A 84 -19.39 17.57 -8.21
C ALA A 84 -18.87 16.12 -8.28
N PHE A 85 -17.76 15.85 -7.60
CA PHE A 85 -17.23 14.49 -7.48
C PHE A 85 -18.16 13.59 -6.65
N ALA A 86 -18.70 14.07 -5.54
CA ALA A 86 -19.65 13.33 -4.72
C ALA A 86 -20.91 12.93 -5.50
N ALA A 87 -21.43 13.81 -6.36
CA ALA A 87 -22.54 13.48 -7.26
C ALA A 87 -22.17 12.39 -8.26
N THR A 88 -20.97 12.48 -8.86
CA THR A 88 -20.44 11.45 -9.76
C THR A 88 -20.28 10.10 -9.04
N PHE A 89 -19.78 10.14 -7.81
CA PHE A 89 -19.59 8.94 -6.99
C PHE A 89 -20.93 8.31 -6.60
N ALA A 90 -21.96 9.10 -6.31
CA ALA A 90 -23.29 8.59 -6.00
C ALA A 90 -23.91 7.78 -7.15
N GLU A 91 -23.59 8.10 -8.41
CA GLU A 91 -23.98 7.28 -9.57
C GLU A 91 -23.22 5.94 -9.63
N PHE A 92 -21.97 5.92 -9.16
CA PHE A 92 -21.14 4.71 -9.07
C PHE A 92 -21.44 3.85 -7.83
N ALA A 93 -21.97 4.44 -6.76
CA ALA A 93 -22.17 3.79 -5.47
C ALA A 93 -22.97 2.46 -5.54
N PRO A 94 -24.01 2.29 -6.37
CA PRO A 94 -24.69 1.00 -6.52
C PRO A 94 -23.78 -0.09 -7.08
N ALA A 95 -22.87 0.24 -8.01
CA ALA A 95 -21.92 -0.72 -8.57
C ALA A 95 -20.87 -1.12 -7.53
N LEU A 96 -20.39 -0.16 -6.73
CA LEU A 96 -19.51 -0.43 -5.59
C LEU A 96 -20.19 -1.36 -4.57
N ALA A 97 -21.42 -1.03 -4.14
CA ALA A 97 -22.18 -1.83 -3.17
C ALA A 97 -22.45 -3.26 -3.67
N ALA A 98 -22.75 -3.43 -4.97
CA ALA A 98 -22.93 -4.75 -5.57
C ALA A 98 -21.65 -5.60 -5.61
N GLY A 99 -20.48 -4.95 -5.66
CA GLY A 99 -19.19 -5.60 -5.60
C GLY A 99 -18.67 -5.83 -4.18
N ILE A 100 -19.42 -5.44 -3.14
CA ILE A 100 -19.08 -5.70 -1.73
C ILE A 100 -19.93 -6.85 -1.21
N SER A 101 -19.30 -7.79 -0.52
CA SER A 101 -19.95 -8.92 0.15
C SER A 101 -19.61 -8.90 1.63
N LEU A 102 -20.61 -8.52 2.44
CA LEU A 102 -20.57 -8.69 3.89
C LEU A 102 -21.45 -9.90 4.25
N GLY A 103 -20.84 -10.91 4.86
CA GLY A 103 -21.53 -12.07 5.40
C GLY A 103 -21.57 -12.03 6.92
N ALA A 104 -22.64 -12.51 7.51
CA ALA A 104 -22.82 -12.66 8.96
C ALA A 104 -23.29 -14.09 9.27
N ASP A 105 -22.43 -14.90 9.88
CA ASP A 105 -22.65 -16.34 10.14
C ASP A 105 -23.21 -17.12 8.93
N GLY A 106 -22.71 -16.80 7.72
CA GLY A 106 -23.11 -17.42 6.46
C GLY A 106 -24.36 -16.84 5.80
N GLN A 107 -25.01 -15.84 6.40
CA GLN A 107 -26.09 -15.07 5.76
C GLN A 107 -25.54 -13.77 5.17
N ALA A 108 -26.06 -13.35 4.02
CA ALA A 108 -25.67 -12.07 3.43
C ALA A 108 -26.26 -10.90 4.23
N ALA A 109 -25.44 -9.88 4.48
CA ALA A 109 -25.84 -8.60 5.05
C ALA A 109 -25.56 -7.51 4.01
N PRO A 110 -26.55 -7.16 3.16
CA PRO A 110 -26.35 -6.17 2.10
C PRO A 110 -25.86 -4.83 2.66
N VAL A 111 -24.88 -4.24 1.98
CA VAL A 111 -24.37 -2.91 2.33
C VAL A 111 -25.19 -1.83 1.62
N HIS A 112 -25.40 -0.72 2.32
CA HIS A 112 -26.11 0.46 1.85
C HIS A 112 -25.16 1.64 1.84
N PHE A 113 -25.18 2.42 0.76
CA PHE A 113 -24.38 3.64 0.66
C PHE A 113 -25.06 4.79 1.40
N GLU A 114 -24.34 5.41 2.33
CA GLU A 114 -24.82 6.53 3.14
C GLU A 114 -24.27 7.87 2.63
N GLY A 115 -23.04 7.89 2.10
CA GLY A 115 -22.41 9.10 1.60
C GLY A 115 -20.91 8.96 1.37
N ILE A 116 -20.29 10.05 0.96
CA ILE A 116 -18.84 10.15 0.77
C ILE A 116 -18.35 11.52 1.23
N ASP A 117 -17.30 11.53 2.03
CA ASP A 117 -16.54 12.72 2.37
C ASP A 117 -15.37 12.87 1.39
N VAL A 118 -15.43 13.93 0.58
CA VAL A 118 -14.44 14.24 -0.44
C VAL A 118 -13.67 15.47 0.01
N PRO A 119 -12.34 15.41 0.19
CA PRO A 119 -11.55 16.58 0.51
C PRO A 119 -11.57 17.64 -0.60
N GLU A 120 -11.30 18.88 -0.23
CA GLU A 120 -11.06 19.99 -1.17
C GLU A 120 -9.98 19.64 -2.20
N VAL A 121 -10.07 20.25 -3.38
CA VAL A 121 -9.10 20.00 -4.45
C VAL A 121 -7.73 20.55 -4.02
N GLY A 122 -6.80 19.64 -3.72
CA GLY A 122 -5.43 19.93 -3.33
C GLY A 122 -4.45 19.86 -4.51
N ASP A 123 -3.22 19.45 -4.21
CA ASP A 123 -2.23 19.13 -5.25
C ASP A 123 -2.71 17.89 -6.04
N THR A 124 -3.20 18.11 -7.26
CA THR A 124 -3.66 17.04 -8.15
C THR A 124 -2.52 16.16 -8.67
N SER A 125 -1.29 16.35 -8.20
CA SER A 125 -0.21 15.37 -8.35
C SER A 125 -0.17 14.33 -7.23
N LEU A 126 -1.00 14.44 -6.19
CA LEU A 126 -1.17 13.42 -5.14
C LEU A 126 -2.54 12.76 -5.25
N ALA A 127 -2.64 11.48 -4.86
CA ALA A 127 -3.93 10.81 -4.77
C ALA A 127 -4.77 11.49 -3.69
N ARG A 128 -6.03 11.80 -4.01
CA ARG A 128 -6.98 12.34 -3.03
C ARG A 128 -7.63 11.18 -2.30
N GLU A 129 -7.41 11.07 -1.00
CA GLU A 129 -8.06 10.06 -0.16
C GLU A 129 -9.46 10.55 0.23
N SER A 130 -10.50 9.83 -0.19
CA SER A 130 -11.88 10.10 0.20
C SER A 130 -12.37 9.02 1.17
N THR A 131 -13.33 9.37 2.02
CA THR A 131 -13.96 8.43 2.96
C THR A 131 -15.36 8.11 2.50
N ILE A 132 -15.61 6.85 2.14
CA ILE A 132 -16.91 6.34 1.71
C ILE A 132 -17.61 5.73 2.92
N HIS A 133 -18.84 6.14 3.18
CA HIS A 133 -19.65 5.67 4.30
C HIS A 133 -20.72 4.70 3.82
N LEU A 134 -20.71 3.50 4.39
CA LEU A 134 -21.69 2.46 4.15
C LEU A 134 -22.27 1.98 5.49
N SER A 135 -23.46 1.40 5.45
CA SER A 135 -24.09 0.73 6.57
C SER A 135 -24.57 -0.66 6.17
N ALA A 136 -24.69 -1.57 7.13
CA ALA A 136 -25.36 -2.86 6.92
C ALA A 136 -26.13 -3.27 8.18
N GLN A 137 -27.27 -3.92 8.01
CA GLN A 137 -28.02 -4.51 9.11
C GLN A 137 -27.63 -5.98 9.27
N LEU A 138 -27.10 -6.34 10.43
CA LEU A 138 -26.81 -7.74 10.73
C LEU A 138 -28.08 -8.52 11.07
N PRO A 139 -28.14 -9.81 10.70
CA PRO A 139 -29.15 -10.73 11.22
C PRO A 139 -29.15 -10.78 12.75
N THR A 140 -30.32 -10.97 13.35
CA THR A 140 -30.45 -11.06 14.80
C THR A 140 -29.63 -12.24 15.35
N GLY A 141 -28.75 -11.95 16.32
CA GLY A 141 -27.90 -12.96 16.95
C GLY A 141 -26.62 -13.30 16.20
N ALA A 142 -26.27 -12.53 15.16
CA ALA A 142 -24.99 -12.68 14.46
C ALA A 142 -23.80 -12.57 15.42
N GLN A 143 -22.90 -13.55 15.35
CA GLN A 143 -21.71 -13.65 16.19
C GLN A 143 -20.44 -13.24 15.44
N SER A 144 -20.38 -13.52 14.14
CA SER A 144 -19.23 -13.21 13.31
C SER A 144 -19.61 -12.62 11.96
N ILE A 145 -18.72 -11.78 11.43
CA ILE A 145 -18.80 -11.24 10.08
C ILE A 145 -17.60 -11.67 9.23
N VAL A 146 -17.81 -11.71 7.92
CA VAL A 146 -16.75 -11.86 6.91
C VAL A 146 -16.90 -10.77 5.87
N TRP A 147 -15.77 -10.20 5.46
CA TRP A 147 -15.70 -9.15 4.45
C TRP A 147 -15.01 -9.67 3.20
N SER A 148 -15.57 -9.37 2.04
CA SER A 148 -14.87 -9.41 0.78
C SER A 148 -15.42 -8.35 -0.16
N TRP A 149 -14.63 -8.03 -1.17
CA TRP A 149 -15.09 -7.23 -2.29
C TRP A 149 -14.44 -7.71 -3.58
N ASP A 150 -14.97 -7.25 -4.71
CA ASP A 150 -14.50 -7.65 -6.02
C ASP A 150 -13.00 -7.33 -6.20
N SER A 151 -12.27 -8.28 -6.81
CA SER A 151 -10.86 -8.16 -7.18
C SER A 151 -10.51 -6.87 -7.92
N GLN A 152 -11.46 -6.30 -8.69
CA GLN A 152 -11.26 -5.04 -9.40
C GLN A 152 -10.97 -3.85 -8.47
N PHE A 153 -11.38 -3.91 -7.21
CA PHE A 153 -11.13 -2.86 -6.20
C PHE A 153 -9.79 -3.03 -5.47
N GLY A 154 -9.05 -4.10 -5.76
CA GLY A 154 -7.74 -4.35 -5.17
C GLY A 154 -7.80 -4.95 -3.76
N ALA A 155 -6.67 -4.87 -3.07
CA ALA A 155 -6.57 -5.34 -1.70
C ALA A 155 -7.21 -4.32 -0.73
N SER A 156 -7.70 -4.82 0.41
CA SER A 156 -8.23 -3.99 1.49
C SER A 156 -7.59 -4.36 2.82
N ILE A 157 -7.45 -3.39 3.71
CA ILE A 157 -7.06 -3.59 5.11
C ILE A 157 -8.32 -3.41 5.93
N ILE A 158 -8.87 -4.51 6.44
CA ILE A 158 -10.03 -4.43 7.34
C ILE A 158 -9.55 -4.11 8.75
N ARG A 159 -10.24 -3.21 9.42
CA ARG A 159 -9.98 -2.80 10.80
C ARG A 159 -11.28 -2.78 11.57
N VAL A 160 -11.33 -3.42 12.74
CA VAL A 160 -12.49 -3.30 13.63
C VAL A 160 -12.23 -2.24 14.67
N MET A 161 -13.20 -1.36 14.83
CA MET A 161 -13.17 -0.24 15.76
C MET A 161 -14.05 -0.56 16.98
N ASP A 162 -13.53 -0.34 18.18
CA ASP A 162 -14.25 -0.53 19.46
C ASP A 162 -14.70 0.83 20.04
N GLY A 163 -15.27 1.69 19.19
CA GLY A 163 -15.72 3.04 19.56
C GLY A 163 -14.63 4.08 19.81
N GLY A 164 -13.34 3.69 19.78
CA GLY A 164 -12.19 4.59 19.81
C GLY A 164 -11.51 4.76 18.44
N ASP A 165 -10.43 5.55 18.40
CA ASP A 165 -9.65 5.81 17.17
C ASP A 165 -8.69 4.67 16.80
N GLU A 166 -8.42 3.75 17.74
CA GLU A 166 -7.54 2.61 17.51
C GLU A 166 -8.33 1.35 17.12
N ALA A 167 -7.83 0.69 16.07
CA ALA A 167 -8.38 -0.57 15.62
C ALA A 167 -7.96 -1.70 16.57
N VAL A 168 -8.94 -2.44 17.07
CA VAL A 168 -8.75 -3.59 17.96
C VAL A 168 -8.49 -4.89 17.19
N TYR A 169 -8.74 -4.89 15.88
CA TYR A 169 -8.41 -5.95 14.94
C TYR A 169 -7.95 -5.32 13.63
N SER A 170 -6.97 -5.92 12.97
CA SER A 170 -6.56 -5.54 11.62
C SER A 170 -6.20 -6.78 10.80
N GLU A 171 -6.63 -6.86 9.55
CA GLU A 171 -6.24 -7.92 8.60
C GLU A 171 -6.06 -7.33 7.20
N TYR A 172 -5.00 -7.75 6.52
CA TYR A 172 -4.77 -7.46 5.12
C TYR A 172 -5.46 -8.52 4.25
N VAL A 173 -6.51 -8.12 3.54
CA VAL A 173 -7.29 -8.98 2.64
C VAL A 173 -6.82 -8.74 1.21
N LEU A 174 -6.27 -9.79 0.60
CA LEU A 174 -5.82 -9.77 -0.79
C LEU A 174 -7.02 -9.57 -1.75
N ASP A 175 -6.73 -9.10 -2.96
CA ASP A 175 -7.72 -8.84 -4.00
C ASP A 175 -8.58 -10.08 -4.32
N GLY A 176 -9.91 -9.91 -4.23
CA GLY A 176 -10.88 -10.99 -4.45
C GLY A 176 -10.92 -12.07 -3.37
N MET A 177 -10.10 -11.97 -2.31
CA MET A 177 -10.13 -12.89 -1.17
C MET A 177 -11.15 -12.46 -0.13
N THR A 178 -11.54 -13.40 0.73
CA THR A 178 -12.42 -13.15 1.88
C THR A 178 -11.61 -13.11 3.16
N SER A 179 -11.99 -12.21 4.07
CA SER A 179 -11.38 -12.08 5.39
C SER A 179 -11.57 -13.33 6.25
N LYS A 180 -10.78 -13.43 7.32
CA LYS A 180 -11.10 -14.35 8.42
C LYS A 180 -12.41 -13.88 9.09
N PRO A 181 -13.18 -14.79 9.71
CA PRO A 181 -14.34 -14.40 10.52
C PRO A 181 -13.93 -13.47 11.66
N VAL A 182 -14.65 -12.36 11.81
CA VAL A 182 -14.41 -11.37 12.86
C VAL A 182 -15.62 -11.32 13.79
N ASN A 183 -15.39 -11.46 15.09
CA ASN A 183 -16.48 -11.47 16.07
C ASN A 183 -17.11 -10.07 16.23
N VAL A 184 -18.44 -10.04 16.21
CA VAL A 184 -19.27 -8.85 16.40
C VAL A 184 -19.16 -8.31 17.83
N SER A 185 -18.98 -9.21 18.82
CA SER A 185 -18.87 -8.87 20.25
C SER A 185 -17.54 -8.21 20.65
N GLY A 186 -16.77 -7.73 19.69
CA GLY A 186 -15.40 -7.25 19.87
C GLY A 186 -14.35 -8.33 19.62
N PRO A 187 -13.17 -7.96 19.10
CA PRO A 187 -12.11 -8.92 18.86
C PRO A 187 -11.50 -9.40 20.18
N GLN A 188 -11.24 -10.70 20.23
CA GLN A 188 -10.42 -11.28 21.29
C GLN A 188 -8.98 -10.76 21.14
N PRO A 189 -8.28 -10.42 22.25
CA PRO A 189 -6.88 -10.05 22.18
C PRO A 189 -6.08 -11.18 21.52
N ARG A 190 -5.50 -10.89 20.34
CA ARG A 190 -4.69 -11.87 19.60
C ARG A 190 -3.45 -12.24 20.41
N GLY A 191 -3.06 -13.52 20.32
CA GLY A 191 -1.82 -13.98 20.93
C GLY A 191 -0.61 -13.32 20.24
N PHE A 192 0.45 -13.04 21.01
CA PHE A 192 1.71 -12.52 20.49
C PHE A 192 2.28 -13.39 19.35
N LEU A 193 2.25 -14.72 19.51
CA LEU A 193 2.75 -15.67 18.51
C LEU A 193 1.94 -15.67 17.22
N GLU A 194 0.62 -15.53 17.32
CA GLU A 194 -0.27 -15.43 16.16
C GLU A 194 0.00 -14.15 15.37
N THR A 195 0.15 -13.04 16.09
CA THR A 195 0.50 -11.73 15.51
C THR A 195 1.85 -11.80 14.77
N VAL A 196 2.87 -12.40 15.37
CA VAL A 196 4.18 -12.59 14.73
C VAL A 196 4.08 -13.45 13.47
N GLY A 197 3.27 -14.52 13.49
CA GLY A 197 3.02 -15.37 12.32
C GLY A 197 2.39 -14.62 11.15
N ASP A 198 1.33 -13.85 11.40
CA ASP A 198 0.65 -13.07 10.37
C ASP A 198 1.58 -12.00 9.76
N TYR A 199 2.35 -11.26 10.56
CA TYR A 199 3.32 -10.29 10.05
C TYR A 199 4.44 -10.94 9.22
N MET A 200 4.91 -12.14 9.61
CA MET A 200 5.87 -12.89 8.78
C MET A 200 5.27 -13.29 7.44
N ALA A 201 4.01 -13.72 7.41
CA ALA A 201 3.32 -14.09 6.18
C ALA A 201 3.13 -12.88 5.25
N ILE A 202 2.72 -11.73 5.79
CA ILE A 202 2.61 -10.46 5.05
C ILE A 202 3.98 -10.04 4.49
N GLY A 203 5.02 -10.08 5.32
CA GLY A 203 6.38 -9.75 4.87
C GLY A 203 6.86 -10.67 3.73
N PHE A 204 6.55 -11.97 3.81
CA PHE A 204 6.91 -12.93 2.75
C PHE A 204 6.18 -12.63 1.45
N THR A 205 4.85 -12.44 1.48
CA THR A 205 4.05 -12.15 0.28
C THR A 205 4.33 -10.78 -0.32
N HIS A 206 4.77 -9.83 0.50
CA HIS A 206 5.21 -8.51 0.07
C HIS A 206 6.52 -8.58 -0.75
N ILE A 207 7.50 -9.38 -0.32
CA ILE A 207 8.79 -9.51 -1.04
C ILE A 207 8.68 -10.49 -2.20
N VAL A 208 8.05 -11.65 -2.00
CA VAL A 208 7.93 -12.72 -2.99
C VAL A 208 6.44 -12.95 -3.27
N PRO A 209 5.89 -12.56 -4.43
CA PRO A 209 6.56 -12.21 -5.70
C PRO A 209 6.65 -10.70 -6.02
N LYS A 210 6.04 -9.80 -5.23
CA LYS A 210 5.78 -8.41 -5.62
C LYS A 210 6.96 -7.44 -5.37
N GLY A 211 7.87 -7.73 -4.44
CA GLY A 211 8.98 -6.85 -4.03
C GLY A 211 10.26 -7.06 -4.84
N VAL A 212 10.19 -6.91 -6.17
CA VAL A 212 11.34 -7.08 -7.07
C VAL A 212 12.48 -6.10 -6.72
N ASP A 213 12.13 -4.89 -6.32
CA ASP A 213 13.04 -3.86 -5.82
C ASP A 213 13.83 -4.31 -4.58
N HIS A 214 13.19 -4.97 -3.62
CA HIS A 214 13.81 -5.54 -2.43
C HIS A 214 14.75 -6.69 -2.78
N ILE A 215 14.32 -7.55 -3.70
CA ILE A 215 15.15 -8.66 -4.21
C ILE A 215 16.38 -8.11 -4.95
N LEU A 216 16.20 -7.11 -5.81
CA LEU A 216 17.30 -6.45 -6.53
C LEU A 216 18.27 -5.74 -5.58
N PHE A 217 17.78 -5.15 -4.50
CA PHE A 217 18.61 -4.57 -3.45
C PHE A 217 19.47 -5.64 -2.75
N VAL A 218 18.86 -6.74 -2.30
CA VAL A 218 19.57 -7.86 -1.65
C VAL A 218 20.58 -8.52 -2.60
N VAL A 219 20.22 -8.71 -3.87
CA VAL A 219 21.14 -9.22 -4.89
C VAL A 219 22.27 -8.22 -5.16
N GLY A 220 21.98 -6.93 -5.22
CA GLY A 220 22.97 -5.87 -5.43
C GLY A 220 24.04 -5.83 -4.33
N ILE A 221 23.65 -5.96 -3.06
CA ILE A 221 24.59 -6.04 -1.93
C ILE A 221 25.27 -7.42 -1.84
N PHE A 222 24.60 -8.51 -2.23
CA PHE A 222 25.22 -9.84 -2.32
C PHE A 222 26.34 -9.89 -3.37
N LEU A 223 26.14 -9.24 -4.51
CA LEU A 223 27.16 -9.11 -5.54
C LEU A 223 28.29 -8.16 -5.11
N ALA A 224 28.03 -7.22 -4.20
CA ALA A 224 29.04 -6.34 -3.57
C ALA A 224 29.96 -7.10 -2.61
N SER A 225 29.42 -8.06 -1.86
CA SER A 225 30.16 -8.89 -0.91
C SER A 225 29.63 -10.32 -0.91
N THR A 226 30.39 -11.23 -1.50
CA THR A 226 30.10 -12.69 -1.50
C THR A 226 30.26 -13.35 -0.13
N ARG A 227 30.67 -12.59 0.90
CA ARG A 227 30.77 -13.08 2.27
C ARG A 227 29.46 -12.82 3.02
N LEU A 228 28.94 -13.88 3.62
CA LEU A 228 27.66 -13.86 4.35
C LEU A 228 27.66 -12.92 5.56
N LYS A 229 28.79 -12.81 6.28
CA LYS A 229 28.89 -12.00 7.50
C LYS A 229 28.75 -10.49 7.23
N PRO A 230 29.49 -9.87 6.29
CA PRO A 230 29.27 -8.47 5.91
C PRO A 230 27.86 -8.20 5.39
N LEU A 231 27.30 -9.12 4.60
CA LEU A 231 25.94 -9.01 4.07
C LEU A 231 24.92 -8.94 5.20
N LEU A 232 24.98 -9.86 6.16
CA LEU A 232 24.06 -9.86 7.31
C LEU A 232 24.18 -8.58 8.14
N ILE A 233 25.40 -8.06 8.33
CA ILE A 233 25.61 -6.79 9.04
C ILE A 233 24.97 -5.64 8.27
N GLN A 234 25.16 -5.56 6.95
CA GLN A 234 24.62 -4.50 6.13
C GLN A 234 23.09 -4.53 6.06
N VAL A 235 22.49 -5.71 5.83
CA VAL A 235 21.04 -5.88 5.83
C VAL A 235 20.45 -5.53 7.20
N SER A 236 21.03 -6.06 8.28
CA SER A 236 20.53 -5.78 9.64
C SER A 236 20.65 -4.30 9.99
N SER A 237 21.75 -3.64 9.62
CA SER A 237 21.94 -2.21 9.87
C SER A 237 20.92 -1.38 9.09
N PHE A 238 20.63 -1.76 7.84
CA PHE A 238 19.58 -1.13 7.03
C PHE A 238 18.21 -1.32 7.66
N THR A 239 17.84 -2.54 8.06
CA THR A 239 16.56 -2.82 8.72
C THR A 239 16.41 -1.99 10.00
N VAL A 240 17.45 -1.90 10.83
CA VAL A 240 17.42 -1.11 12.07
C VAL A 240 17.27 0.37 11.76
N ALA A 241 18.10 0.93 10.87
CA ALA A 241 18.04 2.35 10.51
C ALA A 241 16.67 2.72 9.91
N HIS A 242 16.14 1.87 9.04
CA HIS A 242 14.83 2.06 8.42
C HIS A 242 13.70 2.01 9.47
N THR A 243 13.73 1.02 10.36
CA THR A 243 12.75 0.90 11.47
C THR A 243 12.76 2.14 12.35
N VAL A 244 13.95 2.66 12.70
CA VAL A 244 14.08 3.90 13.48
C VAL A 244 13.50 5.09 12.71
N SER A 245 13.78 5.22 11.41
CA SER A 245 13.23 6.31 10.59
C SER A 245 11.70 6.26 10.49
N LEU A 246 11.11 5.06 10.31
CA LEU A 246 9.65 4.87 10.30
C LEU A 246 9.04 5.20 11.66
N ALA A 247 9.67 4.77 12.76
CA ALA A 247 9.20 5.09 14.10
C ALA A 247 9.22 6.61 14.36
N LEU A 248 10.29 7.30 13.94
CA LEU A 248 10.39 8.76 14.07
C LEU A 248 9.34 9.49 13.22
N GLY A 249 9.06 8.99 12.01
CA GLY A 249 8.01 9.52 11.14
C GLY A 249 6.61 9.30 11.71
N ALA A 250 6.31 8.09 12.17
CA ALA A 250 5.03 7.73 12.78
C ALA A 250 4.75 8.50 14.08
N LEU A 251 5.79 8.76 14.89
CA LEU A 251 5.69 9.60 16.10
C LEU A 251 5.61 11.10 15.79
N GLY A 252 5.70 11.51 14.52
CA GLY A 252 5.72 12.91 14.11
C GLY A 252 6.97 13.69 14.55
N LEU A 253 8.01 12.99 15.01
CA LEU A 253 9.25 13.60 15.50
C LEU A 253 10.14 14.08 14.34
N VAL A 254 10.07 13.41 13.20
CA VAL A 254 10.84 13.74 12.00
C VAL A 254 9.95 13.59 10.77
N VAL A 255 9.64 14.71 10.11
CA VAL A 255 8.91 14.73 8.83
C VAL A 255 9.85 15.26 7.76
N VAL A 256 10.20 14.44 6.78
CA VAL A 256 11.07 14.82 5.66
C VAL A 256 10.31 14.61 4.36
N ASP A 257 10.37 15.59 3.46
CA ASP A 257 9.69 15.53 2.16
C ASP A 257 10.22 14.34 1.33
N PRO A 258 9.34 13.40 0.91
CA PRO A 258 9.72 12.26 0.07
C PRO A 258 10.43 12.68 -1.23
N ARG A 259 10.13 13.87 -1.77
CA ARG A 259 10.79 14.42 -2.97
C ARG A 259 12.29 14.65 -2.80
N ILE A 260 12.78 14.70 -1.57
CA ILE A 260 14.21 14.80 -1.24
C ILE A 260 14.77 13.42 -0.88
N VAL A 261 14.01 12.66 -0.09
CA VAL A 261 14.47 11.36 0.44
C VAL A 261 14.58 10.31 -0.66
N GLU A 262 13.58 10.18 -1.53
CA GLU A 262 13.56 9.15 -2.57
C GLU A 262 14.71 9.30 -3.58
N PRO A 263 15.02 10.50 -4.12
CA PRO A 263 16.19 10.67 -4.97
C PRO A 263 17.52 10.40 -4.26
N LEU A 264 17.63 10.72 -2.96
CA LEU A 264 18.84 10.45 -2.19
C LEU A 264 19.05 8.95 -1.96
N ILE A 265 17.98 8.19 -1.69
CA ILE A 265 18.03 6.73 -1.60
C ILE A 265 18.48 6.17 -2.95
N ALA A 266 17.85 6.56 -4.05
CA ALA A 266 18.22 6.12 -5.39
C ALA A 266 19.69 6.44 -5.73
N LEU A 267 20.15 7.66 -5.40
CA LEU A 267 21.53 8.08 -5.58
C LEU A 267 22.51 7.25 -4.74
N SER A 268 22.14 6.89 -3.51
CA SER A 268 22.98 6.05 -2.64
C SER A 268 23.14 4.63 -3.20
N ILE A 269 22.08 4.05 -3.76
CA ILE A 269 22.13 2.75 -4.43
C ILE A 269 22.99 2.83 -5.68
N ALA A 270 22.76 3.84 -6.53
CA ALA A 270 23.55 4.06 -7.74
C ALA A 270 25.04 4.24 -7.41
N TYR A 271 25.37 4.99 -6.35
CA TYR A 271 26.73 5.17 -5.86
C TYR A 271 27.36 3.82 -5.46
N VAL A 272 26.66 2.99 -4.66
CA VAL A 272 27.16 1.66 -4.28
C VAL A 272 27.36 0.76 -5.50
N CYS A 273 26.46 0.81 -6.49
CA CYS A 273 26.62 0.05 -7.74
C CYS A 273 27.85 0.50 -8.54
N ILE A 274 28.06 1.81 -8.71
CA ILE A 274 29.25 2.37 -9.39
C ILE A 274 30.51 1.99 -8.63
N GLU A 275 30.47 2.10 -7.31
CA GLU A 275 31.59 1.77 -6.44
C GLU A 275 31.99 0.30 -6.60
N ASN A 276 31.04 -0.64 -6.59
CA ASN A 276 31.29 -2.07 -6.79
C ASN A 276 31.90 -2.41 -8.16
N ILE A 277 31.60 -1.61 -9.19
CA ILE A 277 32.13 -1.83 -10.55
C ILE A 277 33.57 -1.30 -10.68
N TRP A 278 33.92 -0.24 -9.94
CA TRP A 278 35.19 0.48 -10.11
C TRP A 278 36.22 0.27 -8.99
N PHE A 279 35.79 -0.03 -7.76
CA PHE A 279 36.68 -0.21 -6.61
C PHE A 279 36.62 -1.67 -6.11
N GLY A 280 37.63 -2.45 -6.46
CA GLY A 280 37.71 -3.89 -6.13
C GLY A 280 38.29 -4.22 -4.75
N HIS A 281 38.48 -3.25 -3.85
CA HIS A 281 39.13 -3.47 -2.55
C HIS A 281 38.21 -3.12 -1.37
N LEU A 282 37.92 -4.14 -0.55
CA LEU A 282 37.28 -4.01 0.75
C LEU A 282 38.24 -3.29 1.73
N THR A 283 37.76 -2.25 2.41
CA THR A 283 38.52 -1.50 3.42
C THR A 283 38.16 -1.95 4.83
N VAL A 284 38.96 -1.61 5.84
CA VAL A 284 38.73 -2.04 7.24
C VAL A 284 37.37 -1.63 7.81
N TRP A 285 36.76 -0.57 7.25
CA TRP A 285 35.43 -0.08 7.61
C TRP A 285 34.29 -0.80 6.87
N ARG A 286 34.61 -1.76 5.97
CA ARG A 286 33.70 -2.59 5.15
C ARG A 286 34.38 -3.95 4.84
N PRO A 287 34.32 -4.95 5.76
CA PRO A 287 34.97 -6.26 5.62
C PRO A 287 34.30 -7.22 4.61
#